data_AF-A0A354R7S7-F1
#
_entry.id   AF-A0A354R7S7-F1
#
_cell.length_a   1.000
_cell.length_b   1.000
_cell.length_c   1.000
_cell.angle_alpha   90.00
_cell.angle_beta   90.00
_cell.angle_gamma   90.00
#
_symmetry.space_group_name_H-M   'P 1'
#
loop_
_entity.id
_entity.type
_entity.pdbx_description
1 polymer ?
#
loop_
_entity_poly.entity_id
_entity_poly.type
_entity_poly.pdbx_seq_one_letter_code
_entity_poly.pdbx_strand_id
1 'polypeptide(L)'
;NTGYITEGQFYLRNGRIEPFGSLSRLKQQVNKNTREDHRTIMDAMIKLYAQYKEALEKQSMGFRMSAWDLKLLKYGAAFEKNMMDLSVNIPLEEALNLGWKILADCFEKSEVGIPTKLADKYWPRTRPL
;
A
#
# COMPACT_ATOMS: atom_id res chain seq x y z
N ASN A 1 13.22 2.68 28.22
CA ASN A 1 11.94 2.29 27.57
C ASN A 1 12.08 1.40 26.34
N THR A 2 13.28 1.19 25.76
CA THR A 2 13.47 0.34 24.57
C THR A 2 13.34 -1.17 24.84
N GLY A 3 13.37 -1.61 26.10
CA GLY A 3 13.22 -3.02 26.49
C GLY A 3 11.86 -3.66 26.14
N TYR A 4 10.83 -2.85 25.86
CA TYR A 4 9.52 -3.33 25.40
C TYR A 4 9.41 -3.48 23.88
N ILE A 5 10.37 -2.96 23.10
CA ILE A 5 10.35 -3.00 21.63
C ILE A 5 11.21 -4.18 21.16
N THR A 6 10.67 -5.40 21.29
CA THR A 6 11.40 -6.65 20.96
C THR A 6 11.06 -7.18 19.57
N GLU A 7 9.82 -6.98 19.12
CA GLU A 7 9.29 -7.64 17.91
C GLU A 7 8.81 -6.66 16.83
N GLY A 8 8.93 -5.36 17.09
CA GLY A 8 8.52 -4.31 16.17
C GLY A 8 7.82 -3.17 16.86
N GLN A 9 7.36 -2.21 16.05
CA GLN A 9 6.68 -1.01 16.50
C GLN A 9 5.82 -0.46 15.37
N PHE A 10 4.77 0.29 15.74
CA PHE A 10 4.06 1.18 14.83
C PHE A 10 4.36 2.63 15.21
N TYR A 11 4.85 3.39 14.25
CA TYR A 11 4.90 4.84 14.36
C TYR A 11 3.55 5.40 13.93
N LEU A 12 2.98 6.26 14.77
CA LEU A 12 1.73 6.95 14.49
C LEU A 12 2.00 8.44 14.33
N ARG A 13 1.45 9.04 13.28
CA ARG A 13 1.52 10.49 13.03
C ARG A 13 0.17 10.96 12.53
N ASN A 14 -0.38 11.99 13.18
CA ASN A 14 -1.62 12.65 12.77
C ASN A 14 -2.80 11.67 12.50
N GLY A 15 -3.00 10.70 13.40
CA GLY A 15 -4.08 9.71 13.27
C GLY A 15 -3.85 8.63 12.20
N ARG A 16 -2.62 8.50 11.68
CA ARG A 16 -2.26 7.52 10.66
C ARG A 16 -1.04 6.71 11.06
N ILE A 17 -0.94 5.50 10.52
CA ILE A 17 0.29 4.71 10.58
C ILE A 17 1.30 5.33 9.62
N GLU A 18 2.52 5.62 10.12
CA GLU A 18 3.67 5.93 9.29
C GLU A 18 4.38 4.61 8.95
N PRO A 19 4.24 4.08 7.72
CA PRO A 19 4.74 2.76 7.41
C PRO A 19 6.28 2.72 7.34
N PHE A 20 6.93 3.84 7.00
CA PHE A 20 8.38 3.91 6.94
C PHE A 20 8.94 4.16 8.34
N GLY A 21 9.53 3.11 8.92
CA GLY A 21 9.98 3.06 10.31
C GLY A 21 9.12 2.13 11.18
N SER A 22 7.88 1.86 10.78
CA SER A 22 7.06 0.82 11.40
C SER A 22 7.54 -0.57 10.97
N LEU A 23 7.53 -1.53 11.89
CA LEU A 23 7.98 -2.88 11.65
C LEU A 23 7.14 -3.88 12.45
N SER A 24 6.79 -5.00 11.83
CA SER A 24 6.44 -6.23 12.52
C SER A 24 7.43 -7.30 12.06
N ARG A 25 8.27 -7.79 12.97
CA ARG A 25 9.29 -8.82 12.66
C ARG A 25 8.62 -10.18 12.40
N LEU A 26 7.53 -10.47 13.10
CA LEU A 26 6.82 -11.74 13.02
C LEU A 26 5.85 -11.84 11.83
N LYS A 27 5.61 -10.75 11.07
CA LYS A 27 4.66 -10.74 9.94
C LYS A 27 4.91 -11.85 8.92
N GLN A 28 6.17 -12.20 8.67
CA GLN A 28 6.52 -13.24 7.69
C GLN A 28 6.03 -14.65 8.11
N GLN A 29 5.82 -14.88 9.41
CA GLN A 29 5.34 -16.15 9.95
C GLN A 29 3.83 -16.31 9.78
N VAL A 30 3.08 -15.20 9.70
CA VAL A 30 1.61 -15.20 9.66
C VAL A 30 1.04 -14.91 8.27
N ASN A 31 1.71 -14.12 7.43
CA ASN A 31 1.19 -13.75 6.11
C ASN A 31 0.90 -14.97 5.23
N LYS A 32 1.67 -16.06 5.38
CA LYS A 32 1.47 -17.33 4.65
C LYS A 32 0.15 -18.03 4.98
N ASN A 33 -0.46 -17.71 6.12
CA ASN A 33 -1.65 -18.39 6.64
C ASN A 33 -2.93 -17.57 6.44
N THR A 34 -2.87 -16.50 5.64
CA THR A 34 -4.02 -15.61 5.38
C THR A 34 -4.59 -15.88 3.99
N ARG A 35 -4.12 -15.16 2.97
CA ARG A 35 -4.41 -15.40 1.55
C ARG A 35 -3.10 -15.40 0.76
N GLU A 36 -3.07 -16.14 -0.36
CA GLU A 36 -1.84 -16.37 -1.13
C GLU A 36 -1.18 -15.10 -1.70
N ASP A 37 -1.94 -14.02 -1.88
CA ASP A 37 -1.50 -12.73 -2.42
C ASP A 37 -1.03 -11.75 -1.36
N HIS A 38 -1.29 -11.98 -0.07
CA HIS A 38 -1.09 -11.00 1.00
C HIS A 38 0.32 -10.41 1.01
N ARG A 39 1.36 -11.26 0.98
CA ARG A 39 2.74 -10.76 0.96
C ARG A 39 3.02 -9.93 -0.31
N THR A 40 2.59 -10.43 -1.46
CA THR A 40 2.87 -9.81 -2.75
C THR A 40 2.20 -8.45 -2.88
N ILE A 41 0.92 -8.34 -2.50
CA ILE A 41 0.21 -7.07 -2.58
C ILE A 41 0.77 -6.07 -1.57
N MET A 42 1.06 -6.49 -0.34
CA MET A 42 1.68 -5.64 0.67
C MET A 42 3.03 -5.09 0.17
N ASP A 43 3.89 -5.96 -0.39
CA ASP A 43 5.21 -5.57 -0.88
C ASP A 43 5.11 -4.63 -2.10
N ALA A 44 4.14 -4.82 -2.99
CA ALA A 44 3.91 -3.93 -4.13
C ALA A 44 3.39 -2.55 -3.68
N MET A 45 2.39 -2.53 -2.80
CA MET A 45 1.79 -1.29 -2.30
C MET A 45 2.80 -0.43 -1.56
N ILE A 46 3.65 -1.01 -0.70
CA ILE A 46 4.64 -0.22 0.03
C ILE A 46 5.74 0.35 -0.89
N LYS A 47 6.14 -0.39 -1.94
CA LYS A 47 7.10 0.11 -2.95
C LYS A 47 6.52 1.27 -3.75
N LEU A 48 5.26 1.18 -4.17
CA LEU A 48 4.57 2.28 -4.86
C LEU A 48 4.38 3.47 -3.92
N TYR A 49 4.17 3.23 -2.62
CA TYR A 49 4.03 4.30 -1.64
C TYR A 49 5.37 5.06 -1.44
N ALA A 50 6.51 4.37 -1.48
CA ALA A 50 7.82 5.02 -1.45
C ALA A 50 7.99 5.98 -2.64
N GLN A 51 7.67 5.51 -3.85
CA GLN A 51 7.70 6.35 -5.06
C GLN A 51 6.71 7.52 -4.97
N TYR A 52 5.53 7.31 -4.38
CA TYR A 52 4.60 8.41 -4.09
C TYR A 52 5.22 9.49 -3.20
N LYS A 53 5.98 9.12 -2.15
CA LYS A 53 6.63 10.12 -1.28
C LYS A 53 7.63 10.97 -2.07
N GLU A 54 8.39 10.36 -2.97
CA GLU A 54 9.30 11.06 -3.89
C GLU A 54 8.53 11.99 -4.84
N ALA A 55 7.42 11.51 -5.43
CA ALA A 55 6.57 12.31 -6.31
C ALA A 55 5.91 13.49 -5.57
N LEU A 56 5.50 13.29 -4.32
CA LEU A 56 4.92 14.34 -3.46
C LEU A 56 5.97 15.40 -3.09
N GLU A 57 7.19 14.98 -2.74
CA GLU A 57 8.30 15.91 -2.51
C GLU A 57 8.60 16.72 -3.77
N LYS A 58 8.72 16.04 -4.92
CA LYS A 58 8.91 16.68 -6.22
C LYS A 58 7.81 17.69 -6.54
N GLN A 59 6.55 17.36 -6.25
CA GLN A 59 5.41 18.27 -6.41
C GLN A 59 5.54 19.51 -5.49
N SER A 60 5.91 19.30 -4.23
CA SER A 60 6.05 20.37 -3.23
C SER A 60 7.14 21.39 -3.58
N MET A 61 8.17 20.93 -4.30
CA MET A 61 9.25 21.77 -4.81
C MET A 61 8.89 22.50 -6.13
N GLY A 62 7.69 22.29 -6.67
CA GLY A 62 7.22 22.96 -7.88
C GLY A 62 7.80 22.42 -9.19
N PHE A 63 8.40 21.23 -9.19
CA PHE A 63 8.89 20.61 -10.43
C PHE A 63 7.73 20.19 -11.35
N ARG A 64 8.04 19.95 -12.63
CA ARG A 64 7.08 19.40 -13.59
C ARG A 64 6.80 17.91 -13.28
N MET A 65 5.52 17.58 -13.18
CA MET A 65 5.05 16.21 -12.94
C MET A 65 4.99 15.40 -14.24
N SER A 66 5.47 14.16 -14.18
CA SER A 66 5.27 13.16 -15.22
C SER A 66 3.88 12.51 -15.11
N ALA A 67 3.44 11.81 -16.16
CA ALA A 67 2.20 11.01 -16.08
C ALA A 67 2.28 9.93 -14.98
N TRP A 68 3.47 9.38 -14.75
CA TRP A 68 3.70 8.42 -13.67
C TRP A 68 3.58 9.08 -12.29
N ASP A 69 4.16 10.27 -12.10
CA ASP A 69 4.06 11.03 -10.85
C ASP A 69 2.59 11.30 -10.51
N LEU A 70 1.77 11.67 -11.50
CA LEU A 70 0.35 11.91 -11.30
C LEU A 70 -0.41 10.64 -10.87
N LYS A 71 -0.08 9.48 -11.44
CA LYS A 71 -0.63 8.18 -11.00
C LYS A 71 -0.23 7.86 -9.56
N LEU A 72 1.04 8.07 -9.21
CA LEU A 72 1.56 7.88 -7.86
C LEU A 72 0.88 8.79 -6.84
N LEU A 73 0.69 10.08 -7.16
CA LEU A 73 -0.02 11.04 -6.31
C LEU A 73 -1.47 10.61 -6.05
N LYS A 74 -2.19 10.18 -7.09
CA LYS A 74 -3.54 9.61 -6.96
C LYS A 74 -3.54 8.37 -6.06
N TYR A 75 -2.61 7.45 -6.31
CA TYR A 75 -2.46 6.22 -5.54
C TYR A 75 -2.17 6.49 -4.06
N GLY A 76 -1.19 7.34 -3.76
CA GLY A 76 -0.77 7.62 -2.39
C GLY A 76 -1.88 8.24 -1.55
N ALA A 77 -2.63 9.18 -2.12
CA ALA A 77 -3.79 9.77 -1.46
C ALA A 77 -4.88 8.72 -1.15
N ALA A 78 -5.15 7.80 -2.09
CA ALA A 78 -6.10 6.71 -1.88
C ALA A 78 -5.59 5.70 -0.83
N PHE A 79 -4.31 5.37 -0.86
CA PHE A 79 -3.70 4.43 0.08
C PHE A 79 -3.69 4.98 1.51
N GLU A 80 -3.28 6.24 1.70
CA GLU A 80 -3.30 6.90 3.01
C GLU A 80 -4.72 6.94 3.59
N LYS A 81 -5.71 7.38 2.79
CA LYS A 81 -7.10 7.54 3.23
C LYS A 81 -7.76 6.23 3.59
N ASN A 82 -7.56 5.19 2.78
CA ASN A 82 -8.36 3.97 2.89
C ASN A 82 -7.63 2.81 3.59
N MET A 83 -6.32 2.91 3.83
CA MET A 83 -5.54 1.83 4.44
C MET A 83 -4.69 2.26 5.65
N MET A 84 -4.28 3.54 5.76
CA MET A 84 -3.41 4.00 6.85
C MET A 84 -4.14 4.77 7.95
N ASP A 85 -5.33 5.28 7.66
CA ASP A 85 -6.16 5.97 8.64
C ASP A 85 -6.61 5.00 9.73
N LEU A 86 -6.34 5.35 10.99
CA LEU A 86 -6.65 4.49 12.15
C LEU A 86 -8.16 4.30 12.38
N SER A 87 -9.01 5.10 11.75
CA SER A 87 -10.47 4.94 11.79
C SER A 87 -10.98 3.85 10.85
N VAL A 88 -10.16 3.37 9.91
CA VAL A 88 -10.52 2.27 9.01
C VAL A 88 -10.56 0.97 9.80
N ASN A 89 -11.75 0.37 9.87
CA ASN A 89 -11.99 -0.90 10.56
C ASN A 89 -12.66 -1.88 9.61
N ILE A 90 -11.85 -2.61 8.84
CA ILE A 90 -12.30 -3.64 7.91
C ILE A 90 -11.55 -4.96 8.15
N PRO A 91 -12.18 -6.13 7.90
CA PRO A 91 -11.50 -7.42 7.93
C PRO A 91 -10.31 -7.49 6.97
N LEU A 92 -9.34 -8.36 7.27
CA LEU A 92 -8.14 -8.55 6.44
C LEU A 92 -8.48 -8.84 4.97
N GLU A 93 -9.43 -9.73 4.70
CA GLU A 93 -9.82 -10.09 3.34
C GLU A 93 -10.38 -8.91 2.54
N GLU A 94 -11.14 -8.04 3.22
CA GLU A 94 -11.62 -6.79 2.63
C GLU A 94 -10.48 -5.81 2.38
N ALA A 95 -9.51 -5.70 3.30
CA ALA A 95 -8.32 -4.88 3.11
C ALA A 95 -7.47 -5.35 1.92
N LEU A 96 -7.33 -6.67 1.73
CA LEU A 96 -6.62 -7.23 0.58
C LEU A 96 -7.37 -6.93 -0.74
N ASN A 97 -8.70 -7.07 -0.76
CA ASN A 97 -9.51 -6.71 -1.92
C ASN A 97 -9.45 -5.20 -2.23
N LEU A 98 -9.48 -4.37 -1.19
CA LEU A 98 -9.33 -2.94 -1.29
C LEU A 98 -7.96 -2.54 -1.85
N GLY A 99 -6.89 -3.22 -1.44
CA GLY A 99 -5.57 -3.04 -2.02
C GLY A 99 -5.56 -3.25 -3.53
N TRP A 100 -6.17 -4.33 -4.02
CA TRP A 100 -6.27 -4.61 -5.45
C TRP A 100 -7.12 -3.57 -6.18
N LYS A 101 -8.21 -3.12 -5.55
CA LYS A 101 -9.05 -2.05 -6.08
C LYS A 101 -8.27 -0.73 -6.23
N ILE A 102 -7.56 -0.31 -5.19
CA ILE A 102 -6.74 0.92 -5.22
C ILE A 102 -5.68 0.85 -6.33
N LEU A 103 -5.01 -0.29 -6.48
CA LEU A 103 -4.04 -0.50 -7.55
C LEU A 103 -4.69 -0.38 -8.93
N ALA A 104 -5.82 -1.06 -9.16
CA ALA A 104 -6.51 -1.04 -10.45
C ALA A 104 -7.16 0.32 -10.78
N ASP A 105 -7.53 1.10 -9.77
CA ASP A 105 -8.08 2.45 -9.95
C ASP A 105 -6.99 3.47 -10.36
N CYS A 106 -5.71 3.15 -10.14
CA CYS A 106 -4.57 4.06 -10.37
C CYS A 106 -3.59 3.62 -11.46
N PHE A 107 -3.47 2.32 -11.69
CA PHE A 107 -2.44 1.71 -12.54
C PHE A 107 -3.02 0.62 -13.46
N GLU A 108 -2.25 0.26 -14.47
CA GLU A 108 -2.43 -0.95 -15.27
C GLU A 108 -1.75 -2.15 -14.61
N LYS A 109 -2.19 -3.38 -14.92
CA LYS A 109 -1.61 -4.63 -14.40
C LYS A 109 -0.08 -4.69 -14.57
N SER A 110 0.41 -4.24 -15.72
CA SER A 110 1.84 -4.26 -16.06
C SER A 110 2.67 -3.25 -15.28
N GLU A 111 2.05 -2.26 -14.64
CA GLU A 111 2.75 -1.15 -13.97
C GLU A 111 3.07 -1.44 -12.50
N VAL A 112 2.40 -2.41 -11.86
CA VAL A 112 2.49 -2.63 -10.41
C VAL A 112 3.57 -3.64 -9.98
N GLY A 113 4.23 -4.30 -10.93
CA GLY A 113 5.32 -5.25 -10.65
C GLY A 113 4.89 -6.52 -9.90
N ILE A 114 3.61 -6.90 -10.00
CA ILE A 114 3.05 -8.13 -9.39
C ILE A 114 3.08 -9.27 -10.41
N PRO A 115 3.48 -10.51 -10.03
CA PRO A 115 3.46 -11.66 -10.94
C PRO A 115 2.10 -11.89 -11.60
N THR A 116 2.11 -12.16 -12.91
CA THR A 116 0.91 -12.34 -13.74
C THR A 116 -0.08 -13.35 -13.15
N LYS A 117 0.41 -14.47 -12.58
CA LYS A 117 -0.43 -15.48 -11.92
C LYS A 117 -1.35 -14.88 -10.84
N LEU A 118 -0.84 -13.96 -10.03
CA LEU A 118 -1.61 -13.31 -8.98
C LEU A 118 -2.43 -12.15 -9.53
N ALA A 119 -1.84 -11.33 -10.41
CA ALA A 119 -2.58 -10.24 -11.05
C ALA A 119 -3.81 -10.74 -11.83
N ASP A 120 -3.72 -11.84 -12.57
CA ASP A 120 -4.88 -12.36 -13.30
C ASP A 120 -5.96 -12.97 -12.43
N LYS A 121 -5.58 -13.46 -11.25
CA LYS A 121 -6.51 -14.03 -10.27
C LYS A 121 -7.27 -12.95 -9.50
N TYR A 122 -6.58 -11.88 -9.09
CA TYR A 122 -7.11 -10.92 -8.13
C TYR A 122 -7.41 -9.53 -8.68
N TRP A 123 -6.92 -9.19 -9.88
CA TRP A 123 -7.23 -7.89 -10.47
C TRP A 123 -8.73 -7.75 -10.73
N PRO A 124 -9.38 -6.65 -10.30
CA PRO A 124 -10.79 -6.42 -10.51
C PRO A 124 -11.16 -6.47 -12.00
N ARG A 125 -12.09 -7.36 -12.37
CA ARG A 125 -12.57 -7.54 -13.76
C ARG A 125 -13.59 -6.49 -14.18
N THR A 126 -14.23 -5.85 -13.23
CA THR A 126 -15.24 -4.82 -13.45
C THR A 126 -14.83 -3.56 -12.73
N ARG A 127 -14.60 -2.48 -13.48
CA ARG A 127 -14.53 -1.13 -12.91
C ARG A 127 -15.93 -0.83 -12.37
N PRO A 128 -16.15 -0.63 -11.06
CA PRO A 128 -17.43 -0.09 -10.61
C PRO A 128 -17.58 1.27 -11.29
N LEU A 129 -18.74 1.49 -11.92
CA LEU A 129 -19.13 2.77 -12.50
C LEU A 129 -19.01 3.90 -11.49
#